data_AF-A0A2S5KBS6-F1
#
_entry.id   AF-A0A2S5KBS6-F1
#
_cell.length_a   1.000
_cell.length_b   1.000
_cell.length_c   1.000
_cell.angle_alpha   90.00
_cell.angle_beta   90.00
_cell.angle_gamma   90.00
#
_symmetry.space_group_name_H-M   'P 1'
#
loop_
_entity.id
_entity.type
_entity.pdbx_description
1 polymer ?
#
loop_
_entity_poly.entity_id
_entity_poly.type
_entity_poly.pdbx_seq_one_letter_code
_entity_poly.pdbx_strand_id
1 'polypeptide(L)'
;MASQNASARAAICDRLRSQLSRYYRLENYDLFFAPTLHIARVVLSQLFLRQEQARNQTRYASHHPVSELSVLPAVPMMAGNIALIEHVDLAEGRVRSLDACQSQGVTDASGSFASALHKTLIAGSHLFVAHLNHHAALSDDLVLIALRTTKFSTLVRSELRLIEQGLALGSAPQQALTMMESAEWKPFNIAMVDRFALETPLPLASLQQPGLPFALIDLPPALHNVTLPPEIRRLPGRLLIPASLRGSGSKHTNVTATLKKQLKALLLRSLNS
;
A
#
# COMPACT_ATOMS: atom_id res chain seq x y z
N MET A 1 8.20 21.20 -26.74
CA MET A 1 7.13 21.11 -25.73
C MET A 1 7.19 19.84 -24.87
N ALA A 2 7.55 18.67 -25.40
CA ALA A 2 7.63 17.42 -24.61
C ALA A 2 8.71 17.44 -23.49
N SER A 3 9.88 18.04 -23.73
CA SER A 3 10.97 18.15 -22.74
C SER A 3 10.64 19.09 -21.57
N GLN A 4 9.96 20.22 -21.83
CA GLN A 4 9.49 21.14 -20.78
C GLN A 4 8.42 20.48 -19.90
N ASN A 5 7.50 19.70 -20.47
CA ASN A 5 6.50 18.97 -19.71
C ASN A 5 7.12 17.84 -18.86
N ALA A 6 8.17 17.18 -19.36
CA ALA A 6 8.91 16.17 -18.59
C ALA A 6 9.65 16.78 -17.38
N SER A 7 10.30 17.93 -17.57
CA SER A 7 10.97 18.68 -16.49
C SER A 7 9.98 19.17 -15.43
N ALA A 8 8.82 19.69 -15.83
CA ALA A 8 7.79 20.16 -14.90
C ALA A 8 7.21 19.00 -14.08
N ARG A 9 6.96 17.85 -14.73
CA ARG A 9 6.48 16.63 -14.04
C ARG A 9 7.49 16.08 -13.03
N ALA A 10 8.78 16.08 -13.38
CA ALA A 10 9.84 15.68 -12.47
C ALA A 10 9.87 16.57 -11.22
N ALA A 11 9.78 17.90 -11.40
CA ALA A 11 9.73 18.85 -10.29
C ALA A 11 8.51 18.65 -9.37
N ILE A 12 7.33 18.35 -9.94
CA ILE A 12 6.12 18.02 -9.17
C ILE A 12 6.33 16.75 -8.33
N CYS A 13 6.89 15.70 -8.93
CA CYS A 13 7.16 14.45 -8.21
C CYS A 13 8.21 14.65 -7.11
N ASP A 14 9.20 15.53 -7.32
CA ASP A 14 10.23 15.86 -6.32
C ASP A 14 9.67 16.65 -5.14
N ARG A 15 8.76 17.58 -5.42
CA ARG A 15 8.02 18.29 -4.39
C ARG A 15 7.15 17.35 -3.59
N LEU A 16 6.42 16.45 -4.25
CA LEU A 16 5.58 15.44 -3.59
C LEU A 16 6.41 14.50 -2.73
N ARG A 17 7.54 14.00 -3.24
CA ARG A 17 8.48 13.15 -2.50
C ARG A 17 8.98 13.85 -1.23
N SER A 18 9.38 15.12 -1.34
CA SER A 18 9.86 15.91 -0.20
C SER A 18 8.78 16.09 0.86
N GLN A 19 7.54 16.38 0.45
CA GLN A 19 6.41 16.53 1.36
C GLN A 19 6.06 15.19 2.04
N LEU A 20 5.92 14.10 1.28
CA LEU A 20 5.62 12.77 1.82
C LEU A 20 6.72 12.31 2.79
N SER A 21 7.99 12.53 2.45
CA SER A 21 9.11 12.19 3.31
C SER A 21 9.04 12.92 4.66
N ARG A 22 8.69 14.22 4.63
CA ARG A 22 8.53 15.04 5.84
C ARG A 22 7.35 14.58 6.72
N TYR A 23 6.17 14.38 6.14
CA TYR A 23 4.98 14.02 6.93
C TYR A 23 5.06 12.60 7.50
N TYR A 24 5.59 11.66 6.72
CA TYR A 24 5.63 10.24 7.08
C TYR A 24 6.98 9.77 7.65
N ARG A 25 7.95 10.67 7.83
CA ARG A 25 9.31 10.40 8.34
C ARG A 25 10.02 9.32 7.52
N LEU A 26 10.00 9.47 6.20
CA LEU A 26 10.59 8.51 5.26
C LEU A 26 12.00 8.94 4.80
N GLU A 27 12.76 9.63 5.65
CA GLU A 27 14.11 10.16 5.32
C GLU A 27 15.11 9.05 4.93
N ASN A 28 14.91 7.85 5.46
CA ASN A 28 15.73 6.67 5.15
C ASN A 28 15.24 5.89 3.92
N TYR A 29 14.24 6.40 3.21
CA TYR A 29 13.65 5.75 2.05
C TYR A 29 13.73 6.65 0.82
N ASP A 30 14.12 6.04 -0.29
CA ASP A 30 13.93 6.62 -1.60
C ASP A 30 12.52 6.27 -2.09
N LEU A 31 11.76 7.30 -2.44
CA LEU A 31 10.36 7.18 -2.82
C LEU A 31 10.23 7.23 -4.35
N PHE A 32 9.40 6.37 -4.91
CA PHE A 32 9.06 6.34 -6.32
C PHE A 32 7.55 6.23 -6.49
N PHE A 33 7.03 6.75 -7.60
CA PHE A 33 5.60 6.72 -7.88
C PHE A 33 5.26 5.79 -9.05
N ALA A 34 4.15 5.08 -8.90
CA ALA A 34 3.53 4.30 -9.95
C ALA A 34 2.02 4.61 -9.97
N PRO A 35 1.34 4.49 -11.13
CA PRO A 35 -0.10 4.76 -11.21
C PRO A 35 -0.95 3.68 -10.53
N THR A 36 -0.52 2.41 -10.55
CA THR A 36 -1.26 1.27 -9.97
C THR A 36 -0.34 0.26 -9.32
N LEU A 37 -0.87 -0.57 -8.41
CA LEU A 37 -0.13 -1.69 -7.81
C LEU A 37 0.34 -2.70 -8.86
N HIS A 38 -0.45 -2.90 -9.91
CA HIS A 38 -0.08 -3.78 -11.01
C HIS A 38 1.18 -3.28 -11.71
N ILE A 39 1.21 -1.98 -12.05
CA ILE A 39 2.39 -1.38 -12.69
C ILE A 39 3.59 -1.40 -11.74
N ALA A 40 3.39 -1.10 -10.45
CA ALA A 40 4.46 -1.22 -9.45
C ALA A 40 5.03 -2.64 -9.39
N ARG A 41 4.18 -3.69 -9.42
CA ARG A 41 4.60 -5.09 -9.47
C ARG A 41 5.41 -5.41 -10.72
N VAL A 42 4.99 -4.92 -11.89
CA VAL A 42 5.73 -5.13 -13.16
C VAL A 42 7.09 -4.45 -13.11
N VAL A 43 7.15 -3.19 -12.68
CA VAL A 43 8.39 -2.42 -12.55
C VAL A 43 9.37 -3.12 -11.61
N LEU A 44 8.91 -3.52 -10.43
CA LEU A 44 9.75 -4.24 -9.47
C LEU A 44 10.20 -5.60 -10.04
N SER A 45 9.32 -6.34 -10.70
CA SER A 45 9.67 -7.61 -11.33
C SER A 45 10.77 -7.47 -12.37
N GLN A 46 10.73 -6.42 -13.19
CA GLN A 46 11.76 -6.14 -14.18
C GLN A 46 13.09 -5.77 -13.54
N LEU A 47 13.07 -4.96 -12.47
CA LEU A 47 14.27 -4.55 -11.75
C LEU A 47 14.97 -5.73 -11.08
N PHE A 48 14.24 -6.54 -10.33
CA PHE A 48 14.82 -7.70 -9.67
C PHE A 48 15.31 -8.74 -10.68
N LEU A 49 14.61 -8.91 -11.81
CA LEU A 49 15.11 -9.77 -12.89
C LEU A 49 16.44 -9.27 -13.44
N ARG A 50 16.57 -7.97 -13.73
CA ARG A 50 17.82 -7.37 -14.21
C ARG A 50 18.94 -7.52 -13.19
N GLN A 51 18.65 -7.33 -11.91
CA GLN A 51 19.64 -7.55 -10.85
C GLN A 51 20.13 -8.98 -10.79
N GLU A 52 19.23 -9.97 -10.85
CA GLU A 52 19.61 -11.37 -10.85
C GLU A 52 20.38 -11.76 -12.12
N GLN A 53 20.00 -11.22 -13.29
CA GLN A 53 20.77 -11.38 -14.52
C GLN A 53 22.18 -10.82 -14.41
N ALA A 54 22.34 -9.59 -13.91
CA ALA A 54 23.64 -8.97 -13.69
C ALA A 54 24.48 -9.75 -12.67
N ARG A 55 23.85 -10.25 -11.59
CA ARG A 55 24.52 -11.08 -10.57
C ARG A 55 25.00 -12.41 -11.13
N ASN A 56 24.16 -13.07 -11.92
CA ASN A 56 24.51 -14.32 -12.59
C ASN A 56 25.62 -14.10 -13.60
N GLN A 57 25.52 -13.08 -14.46
CA GLN A 57 26.59 -12.71 -15.39
C GLN A 57 27.93 -12.46 -14.68
N THR A 58 27.92 -11.77 -13.54
CA THR A 58 29.14 -11.53 -12.75
C THR A 58 29.73 -12.82 -12.17
N ARG A 59 28.87 -13.75 -11.70
CA ARG A 59 29.30 -15.07 -11.19
C ARG A 59 29.86 -15.98 -12.28
N TYR A 60 29.31 -15.92 -13.49
CA TYR A 60 29.77 -16.74 -14.61
C TYR A 60 30.98 -16.11 -15.33
N ALA A 61 31.07 -14.78 -15.39
CA ALA A 61 32.21 -14.06 -15.98
C ALA A 61 33.52 -14.24 -15.22
N SER A 62 33.50 -14.65 -13.95
CA SER A 62 34.71 -15.01 -13.21
C SER A 62 35.21 -16.42 -13.49
N HIS A 63 34.39 -17.28 -14.11
CA HIS A 63 34.72 -18.69 -14.36
C HIS A 63 34.79 -19.06 -15.84
N HIS A 64 34.27 -18.23 -16.74
CA HIS A 64 34.26 -18.48 -18.18
C HIS A 64 34.89 -17.32 -18.99
N PRO A 65 35.67 -17.62 -20.04
CA PRO A 65 36.20 -16.60 -20.93
C PRO A 65 35.07 -15.85 -21.64
N VAL A 66 35.31 -14.56 -21.94
CA VAL A 66 34.30 -13.62 -22.49
C VAL A 66 33.59 -14.15 -23.74
N SER A 67 34.26 -15.01 -24.51
CA SER A 67 33.76 -15.70 -25.70
C SER A 67 32.54 -16.61 -25.44
N GLU A 68 32.39 -17.13 -24.22
CA GLU A 68 31.36 -18.10 -23.84
C GLU A 68 30.16 -17.45 -23.10
N LEU A 69 30.27 -16.16 -22.73
CA LEU A 69 29.23 -15.43 -22.01
C LEU A 69 27.97 -15.15 -22.85
N SER A 70 28.05 -15.26 -24.18
CA SER A 70 26.91 -15.14 -25.09
C SER A 70 26.01 -16.38 -25.13
N VAL A 71 26.46 -17.52 -24.56
CA VAL A 71 25.78 -18.84 -24.62
C VAL A 71 25.48 -19.39 -23.23
N LEU A 72 25.40 -18.55 -22.21
CA LEU A 72 24.89 -19.01 -20.92
C LEU A 72 23.39 -19.29 -21.05
N PRO A 73 22.90 -20.42 -20.49
CA PRO A 73 21.47 -20.70 -20.52
C PRO A 73 20.79 -19.57 -19.78
N ALA A 74 20.02 -18.77 -20.51
CA ALA A 74 19.08 -17.83 -19.92
C ALA A 74 18.17 -18.68 -19.04
N VAL A 75 18.46 -18.75 -17.73
CA VAL A 75 17.52 -19.32 -16.77
C VAL A 75 16.20 -18.61 -17.07
N PRO A 76 15.13 -19.33 -17.42
CA PRO A 76 13.86 -18.71 -17.73
C PRO A 76 13.25 -18.21 -16.42
N MET A 77 13.80 -17.15 -15.85
CA MET A 77 13.16 -16.38 -14.79
C MET A 77 12.17 -15.47 -15.51
N MET A 78 10.92 -15.94 -15.63
CA MET A 78 9.85 -15.12 -16.17
C MET A 78 9.70 -13.85 -15.31
N ALA A 79 9.94 -12.69 -15.91
CA ALA A 79 9.53 -11.41 -15.34
C ALA A 79 8.02 -11.46 -15.08
N GLY A 80 7.57 -11.26 -13.84
CA GLY A 80 6.15 -11.11 -13.52
C GLY A 80 5.66 -11.75 -12.22
N ASN A 81 6.46 -12.58 -11.56
CA ASN A 81 6.01 -13.35 -10.39
C ASN A 81 6.51 -12.84 -9.03
N ILE A 82 6.80 -11.53 -8.90
CA ILE A 82 6.95 -10.99 -7.55
C ILE A 82 5.57 -10.94 -6.90
N ALA A 83 5.43 -11.67 -5.81
CA ALA A 83 4.24 -11.63 -4.98
C ALA A 83 4.22 -10.31 -4.20
N LEU A 84 3.11 -9.58 -4.31
CA LEU A 84 2.78 -8.51 -3.39
C LEU A 84 2.12 -9.16 -2.18
N ILE A 85 2.78 -9.09 -1.03
CA ILE A 85 2.32 -9.72 0.20
C ILE A 85 1.72 -8.64 1.09
N GLU A 86 0.41 -8.72 1.32
CA GLU A 86 -0.32 -7.80 2.19
C GLU A 86 0.21 -7.85 3.62
N HIS A 87 0.66 -6.71 4.14
CA HIS A 87 1.04 -6.58 5.55
C HIS A 87 -0.18 -6.70 6.47
N VAL A 88 -1.33 -6.18 6.02
CA VAL A 88 -2.61 -6.32 6.69
C VAL A 88 -3.51 -7.13 5.79
N ASP A 89 -3.75 -8.38 6.19
CA ASP A 89 -4.64 -9.29 5.49
C ASP A 89 -6.08 -8.83 5.75
N LEU A 90 -6.72 -8.26 4.74
CA LEU A 90 -8.09 -7.75 4.87
C LEU A 90 -9.12 -8.88 4.93
N ALA A 91 -8.80 -10.04 4.34
CA ALA A 91 -9.68 -11.20 4.36
C ALA A 91 -9.74 -11.81 5.76
N GLU A 92 -8.59 -11.97 6.43
CA GLU A 92 -8.51 -12.53 7.78
C GLU A 92 -8.51 -11.49 8.91
N GLY A 93 -8.37 -10.21 8.59
CA GLY A 93 -8.31 -9.13 9.56
C GLY A 93 -7.09 -9.23 10.48
N ARG A 94 -5.95 -9.71 9.97
CA ARG A 94 -4.73 -9.94 10.76
C ARG A 94 -3.55 -9.17 10.20
N VAL A 95 -2.64 -8.77 11.09
CA VAL A 95 -1.36 -8.17 10.72
C VAL A 95 -0.33 -9.30 10.58
N ARG A 96 0.31 -9.40 9.42
CA ARG A 96 1.42 -10.33 9.18
C ARG A 96 2.72 -9.74 9.70
N SER A 97 3.67 -10.60 10.08
CA SER A 97 5.02 -10.10 10.41
C SER A 97 5.69 -9.55 9.16
N LEU A 98 6.35 -8.39 9.30
CA LEU A 98 7.10 -7.77 8.21
C LEU A 98 8.23 -8.65 7.69
N ASP A 99 8.85 -9.48 8.54
CA ASP A 99 9.92 -10.40 8.14
C ASP A 99 9.36 -11.50 7.22
N ALA A 100 8.18 -12.02 7.56
CA ALA A 100 7.50 -13.02 6.75
C ALA A 100 7.11 -12.42 5.38
N CYS A 101 6.55 -11.21 5.36
CA CYS A 101 6.21 -10.53 4.10
C CYS A 101 7.44 -10.33 3.20
N GLN A 102 8.55 -9.86 3.77
CA GLN A 102 9.79 -9.59 3.03
C GLN A 102 10.50 -10.86 2.56
N SER A 103 10.35 -11.98 3.28
CA SER A 103 10.90 -13.27 2.83
C SER A 103 10.16 -13.87 1.64
N GLN A 104 8.86 -13.57 1.50
CA GLN A 104 7.98 -14.14 0.48
C GLN A 104 7.86 -13.23 -0.76
N GLY A 105 8.12 -11.93 -0.62
CA GLY A 105 8.01 -10.99 -1.72
C GLY A 105 8.09 -9.53 -1.29
N VAL A 106 7.44 -8.67 -2.06
CA VAL A 106 7.37 -7.24 -1.78
C VAL A 106 6.18 -6.96 -0.88
N THR A 107 6.38 -6.19 0.19
CA THR A 107 5.32 -5.91 1.16
C THR A 107 4.32 -4.90 0.58
N ASP A 108 3.06 -5.30 0.43
CA ASP A 108 1.95 -4.38 0.21
C ASP A 108 1.52 -3.80 1.57
N ALA A 109 1.86 -2.54 1.77
CA ALA A 109 1.62 -1.78 2.97
C ALA A 109 0.37 -0.90 2.88
N SER A 110 -0.49 -1.06 1.86
CA SER A 110 -1.68 -0.21 1.65
C SER A 110 -2.64 -0.15 2.84
N GLY A 111 -2.72 -1.24 3.64
CA GLY A 111 -3.52 -1.30 4.88
C GLY A 111 -2.79 -0.84 6.15
N SER A 112 -1.50 -0.50 6.07
CA SER A 112 -0.65 -0.14 7.22
C SER A 112 -0.01 1.23 7.13
N PHE A 113 0.31 1.69 5.91
CA PHE A 113 0.83 3.02 5.64
C PHE A 113 -0.16 4.07 6.11
N ALA A 114 0.32 5.17 6.69
CA ALA A 114 -0.53 6.26 7.22
C ALA A 114 -1.61 5.83 8.24
N SER A 115 -1.48 4.64 8.85
CA SER A 115 -2.37 4.14 9.92
C SER A 115 -1.63 4.04 11.26
N ALA A 116 -2.25 3.44 12.27
CA ALA A 116 -1.59 3.09 13.53
C ALA A 116 -0.33 2.22 13.37
N LEU A 117 -0.26 1.43 12.29
CA LEU A 117 0.86 0.54 12.02
C LEU A 117 2.02 1.24 11.27
N HIS A 118 1.89 2.52 10.93
CA HIS A 118 2.88 3.25 10.13
C HIS A 118 4.28 3.23 10.75
N LYS A 119 4.38 3.44 12.07
CA LYS A 119 5.67 3.44 12.78
C LYS A 119 6.35 2.07 12.73
N THR A 120 5.58 0.99 12.88
CA THR A 120 6.07 -0.38 12.78
C THR A 120 6.54 -0.69 11.36
N LEU A 121 5.77 -0.26 10.35
CA LEU A 121 6.11 -0.41 8.94
C LEU A 121 7.47 0.24 8.62
N ILE A 122 7.66 1.51 8.96
CA ILE A 122 8.90 2.23 8.61
C ILE A 122 10.13 1.67 9.34
N ALA A 123 9.96 1.12 10.54
CA ALA A 123 11.04 0.54 11.32
C ALA A 123 11.53 -0.79 10.72
N GLY A 124 10.59 -1.68 10.37
CA GLY A 124 10.88 -3.06 9.98
C GLY A 124 11.00 -3.32 8.48
N SER A 125 10.41 -2.48 7.61
CA SER A 125 10.41 -2.74 6.17
C SER A 125 11.75 -2.36 5.50
N HIS A 126 12.04 -3.01 4.38
CA HIS A 126 13.15 -2.67 3.48
C HIS A 126 12.64 -2.14 2.14
N LEU A 127 11.58 -2.74 1.64
CA LEU A 127 10.88 -2.33 0.43
C LEU A 127 9.39 -2.56 0.67
N PHE A 128 8.58 -1.52 0.46
CA PHE A 128 7.13 -1.66 0.49
C PHE A 128 6.46 -0.83 -0.60
N VAL A 129 5.24 -1.21 -0.92
CA VAL A 129 4.37 -0.52 -1.85
C VAL A 129 3.09 -0.15 -1.13
N ALA A 130 2.56 1.06 -1.34
CA ALA A 130 1.34 1.50 -0.68
C ALA A 130 0.48 2.39 -1.58
N HIS A 131 -0.82 2.13 -1.61
CA HIS A 131 -1.80 3.05 -2.17
C HIS A 131 -1.91 4.33 -1.34
N LEU A 132 -1.90 5.49 -2.01
CA LEU A 132 -1.99 6.78 -1.34
C LEU A 132 -3.43 7.28 -1.14
N ASN A 133 -4.44 6.64 -1.74
CA ASN A 133 -5.85 6.99 -1.52
C ASN A 133 -6.47 6.41 -0.25
N HIS A 134 -5.94 5.31 0.28
CA HIS A 134 -6.51 4.66 1.47
C HIS A 134 -6.33 5.53 2.74
N HIS A 135 -5.28 5.26 3.51
CA HIS A 135 -5.07 5.91 4.80
C HIS A 135 -4.41 7.29 4.69
N ALA A 136 -3.76 7.60 3.56
CA ALA A 136 -3.17 8.92 3.29
C ALA A 136 -4.16 9.90 2.62
N ALA A 137 -5.24 9.41 2.00
CA ALA A 137 -6.33 10.21 1.41
C ALA A 137 -5.90 11.21 0.33
N LEU A 138 -4.92 10.86 -0.51
CA LEU A 138 -4.32 11.80 -1.46
C LEU A 138 -4.91 11.72 -2.87
N SER A 139 -4.66 10.63 -3.58
CA SER A 139 -5.07 10.46 -4.97
C SER A 139 -5.26 8.98 -5.28
N ASP A 140 -6.31 8.67 -6.06
CA ASP A 140 -6.74 7.31 -6.39
C ASP A 140 -5.76 6.57 -7.30
N ASP A 141 -5.19 7.28 -8.27
CA ASP A 141 -4.28 6.73 -9.28
C ASP A 141 -2.81 6.92 -8.90
N LEU A 142 -2.50 6.77 -7.60
CA LEU A 142 -1.14 6.95 -7.11
C LEU A 142 -0.74 5.91 -6.06
N VAL A 143 0.33 5.21 -6.39
CA VAL A 143 0.99 4.21 -5.58
C VAL A 143 2.41 4.68 -5.27
N LEU A 144 2.76 4.58 -4.00
CA LEU A 144 4.10 4.82 -3.48
C LEU A 144 4.88 3.51 -3.47
N ILE A 145 6.09 3.53 -4.02
CA ILE A 145 7.12 2.49 -3.83
C ILE A 145 8.20 3.12 -2.95
N ALA A 146 8.45 2.56 -1.78
CA ALA A 146 9.44 3.07 -0.85
C ALA A 146 10.56 2.06 -0.66
N LEU A 147 11.80 2.48 -0.97
CA LEU A 147 12.99 1.64 -0.95
C LEU A 147 13.98 2.15 0.10
N ARG A 148 14.34 1.32 1.07
CA ARG A 148 15.27 1.72 2.14
C ARG A 148 16.69 1.88 1.60
N THR A 149 17.26 3.07 1.78
CA THR A 149 18.55 3.44 1.16
C THR A 149 19.72 2.55 1.60
N THR A 150 19.69 2.03 2.82
CA THR A 150 20.75 1.17 3.38
C THR A 150 20.73 -0.28 2.87
N LYS A 151 19.64 -0.71 2.24
CA LYS A 151 19.43 -2.11 1.81
C LYS A 151 19.60 -2.31 0.31
N PHE A 152 19.63 -1.24 -0.47
CA PHE A 152 19.67 -1.31 -1.93
C PHE A 152 20.76 -0.42 -2.52
N SER A 153 21.37 -0.88 -3.61
CA SER A 153 22.47 -0.15 -4.26
C SER A 153 21.98 1.12 -4.95
N THR A 154 22.89 2.09 -5.13
CA THR A 154 22.62 3.31 -5.91
C THR A 154 22.17 3.00 -7.33
N LEU A 155 22.66 1.92 -7.94
CA LEU A 155 22.27 1.48 -9.28
C LEU A 155 20.76 1.19 -9.36
N VAL A 156 20.22 0.38 -8.43
CA VAL A 156 18.78 0.04 -8.40
C VAL A 156 17.92 1.28 -8.28
N ARG A 157 18.38 2.22 -7.46
CA ARG A 157 17.69 3.48 -7.23
C ARG A 157 17.66 4.35 -8.48
N SER A 158 18.78 4.43 -9.20
CA SER A 158 18.86 5.13 -10.48
C SER A 158 18.00 4.46 -11.56
N GLU A 159 17.94 3.13 -11.60
CA GLU A 159 17.07 2.41 -12.55
C GLU A 159 15.59 2.66 -12.25
N LEU A 160 15.18 2.56 -10.99
CA LEU A 160 13.81 2.93 -10.56
C LEU A 160 13.45 4.35 -10.96
N ARG A 161 14.39 5.28 -10.80
CA ARG A 161 14.21 6.69 -11.17
C ARG A 161 13.99 6.86 -12.67
N LEU A 162 14.77 6.17 -13.49
CA LEU A 162 14.63 6.21 -14.94
C LEU A 162 13.31 5.59 -15.40
N ILE A 163 12.90 4.48 -14.77
CA ILE A 163 11.62 3.84 -15.06
C ILE A 163 10.46 4.77 -14.67
N GLU A 164 10.50 5.38 -13.48
CA GLU A 164 9.51 6.35 -13.00
C GLU A 164 9.31 7.50 -14.01
N GLN A 165 10.40 8.04 -14.57
CA GLN A 165 10.34 9.10 -15.58
C GLN A 165 9.63 8.66 -16.87
N GLY A 166 9.70 7.37 -17.20
CA GLY A 166 8.97 6.77 -18.32
C GLY A 166 7.50 6.46 -18.04
N LEU A 167 7.05 6.51 -16.79
CA LEU A 167 5.66 6.20 -16.44
C LEU A 167 4.73 7.39 -16.69
N ALA A 168 3.53 7.09 -17.20
CA ALA A 168 2.44 8.06 -17.31
C ALA A 168 1.69 8.16 -15.97
N LEU A 169 2.10 9.13 -15.13
CA LEU A 169 1.47 9.40 -13.83
C LEU A 169 0.26 10.36 -13.93
N GLY A 170 -0.06 10.86 -15.12
CA GLY A 170 -1.16 11.80 -15.34
C GLY A 170 -1.10 13.04 -14.44
N SER A 171 -2.26 13.47 -13.93
CA SER A 171 -2.41 14.58 -12.97
C SER A 171 -2.34 14.14 -11.51
N ALA A 172 -2.23 12.84 -11.22
CA ALA A 172 -2.33 12.32 -9.86
C ALA A 172 -1.29 12.92 -8.87
N PRO A 173 0.00 13.10 -9.24
CA PRO A 173 0.96 13.76 -8.36
C PRO A 173 0.60 15.22 -8.03
N GLN A 174 0.03 15.95 -9.00
CA GLN A 174 -0.40 17.33 -8.80
C GLN A 174 -1.64 17.40 -7.91
N GLN A 175 -2.62 16.51 -8.11
CA GLN A 175 -3.80 16.41 -7.26
C GLN A 175 -3.43 16.06 -5.82
N ALA A 176 -2.49 15.13 -5.63
CA ALA A 176 -1.98 14.79 -4.30
C ALA A 176 -1.35 16.01 -3.61
N LEU A 177 -0.55 16.81 -4.32
CA LEU A 177 0.00 18.05 -3.77
C LEU A 177 -1.09 19.07 -3.41
N THR A 178 -2.06 19.31 -4.29
CA THR A 178 -3.18 20.21 -4.00
C THR A 178 -3.97 19.75 -2.78
N MET A 179 -4.18 18.44 -2.62
CA MET A 179 -4.82 17.89 -1.43
C MET A 179 -3.99 18.12 -0.16
N MET A 180 -2.66 17.95 -0.25
CA MET A 180 -1.76 18.20 0.89
C MET A 180 -1.69 19.66 1.32
N GLU A 181 -1.97 20.59 0.40
CA GLU A 181 -2.04 22.02 0.66
C GLU A 181 -3.38 22.44 1.30
N SER A 182 -4.40 21.57 1.27
CA SER A 182 -5.69 21.83 1.92
C SER A 182 -5.56 21.84 3.45
N ALA A 183 -6.14 22.85 4.10
CA ALA A 183 -6.15 22.98 5.56
C ALA A 183 -6.91 21.84 6.27
N GLU A 184 -7.82 21.15 5.56
CA GLU A 184 -8.61 20.04 6.10
C GLU A 184 -7.86 18.71 6.03
N TRP A 185 -6.83 18.62 5.20
CA TRP A 185 -6.07 17.39 5.04
C TRP A 185 -5.24 17.12 6.30
N LYS A 186 -5.35 15.90 6.80
CA LYS A 186 -4.47 15.38 7.86
C LYS A 186 -3.86 14.06 7.41
N PRO A 187 -2.56 13.85 7.65
CA PRO A 187 -1.81 12.79 6.98
C PRO A 187 -2.16 11.37 7.44
N PHE A 188 -2.71 11.18 8.65
CA PHE A 188 -2.93 9.84 9.18
C PHE A 188 -4.41 9.52 9.34
N ASN A 189 -4.76 8.25 9.05
CA ASN A 189 -5.94 7.63 9.61
C ASN A 189 -5.64 7.20 11.05
N ILE A 190 -6.24 7.91 12.01
CA ILE A 190 -6.08 7.67 13.44
C ILE A 190 -7.21 6.81 14.02
N ALA A 191 -8.17 6.36 13.20
CA ALA A 191 -9.23 5.46 13.64
C ALA A 191 -8.66 4.08 14.01
N MET A 192 -9.12 3.56 15.16
CA MET A 192 -8.89 2.19 15.59
C MET A 192 -10.21 1.54 15.99
N VAL A 193 -10.34 0.26 15.67
CA VAL A 193 -11.49 -0.55 16.02
C VAL A 193 -11.02 -1.70 16.89
N ASP A 194 -11.57 -1.79 18.10
CA ASP A 194 -11.39 -2.91 19.00
C ASP A 194 -12.33 -4.05 18.63
N ARG A 195 -12.04 -5.23 19.19
CA ARG A 195 -12.98 -6.34 19.08
C ARG A 195 -14.29 -5.99 19.76
N PHE A 196 -15.37 -6.37 19.10
CA PHE A 196 -16.70 -6.19 19.63
C PHE A 196 -17.67 -7.29 19.27
N ALA A 197 -18.69 -7.42 20.12
CA ALA A 197 -19.93 -8.11 19.82
C ALA A 197 -21.11 -7.11 19.79
N LEU A 198 -22.11 -7.47 19.00
CA LEU A 198 -23.41 -6.83 18.88
C LEU A 198 -24.47 -7.92 19.05
N GLU A 199 -25.35 -7.80 20.03
CA GLU A 199 -26.40 -8.80 20.28
C GLU A 199 -27.69 -8.50 19.52
N THR A 200 -27.95 -7.22 19.22
CA THR A 200 -29.18 -6.75 18.58
C THR A 200 -28.87 -5.84 17.39
N PRO A 201 -29.56 -5.98 16.24
CA PRO A 201 -30.74 -6.82 16.01
C PRO A 201 -30.43 -8.30 15.69
N LEU A 202 -29.17 -8.64 15.41
CA LEU A 202 -28.69 -10.00 15.17
C LEU A 202 -27.36 -10.18 15.91
N PRO A 203 -27.05 -11.38 16.43
CA PRO A 203 -25.78 -11.65 17.08
C PRO A 203 -24.65 -11.62 16.06
N LEU A 204 -23.72 -10.67 16.22
CA LEU A 204 -22.55 -10.48 15.36
C LEU A 204 -21.31 -10.24 16.22
N ALA A 205 -20.19 -10.78 15.77
CA ALA A 205 -18.89 -10.56 16.39
C ALA A 205 -17.88 -10.11 15.34
N SER A 206 -17.02 -9.19 15.74
CA SER A 206 -15.90 -8.74 14.92
C SER A 206 -14.74 -9.73 14.98
N LEU A 207 -14.19 -10.10 13.84
CA LEU A 207 -13.17 -11.14 13.70
C LEU A 207 -11.74 -10.60 13.71
N GLN A 208 -11.57 -9.33 13.34
CA GLN A 208 -10.26 -8.73 13.16
C GLN A 208 -9.43 -8.66 14.46
N GLN A 209 -8.13 -8.49 14.28
CA GLN A 209 -7.22 -8.09 15.35
C GLN A 209 -7.58 -6.67 15.84
N PRO A 210 -7.65 -6.42 17.17
CA PRO A 210 -7.88 -5.08 17.71
C PRO A 210 -6.86 -4.05 17.24
N GLY A 211 -7.29 -2.80 17.10
CA GLY A 211 -6.41 -1.67 16.73
C GLY A 211 -6.31 -1.40 15.22
N LEU A 212 -6.99 -2.21 14.39
CA LEU A 212 -7.04 -1.99 12.94
C LEU A 212 -8.08 -0.91 12.57
N PRO A 213 -7.89 -0.19 11.44
CA PRO A 213 -8.80 0.86 10.99
C PRO A 213 -10.03 0.31 10.24
N PHE A 214 -10.51 -0.87 10.61
CA PHE A 214 -11.71 -1.49 10.05
C PHE A 214 -12.27 -2.55 10.99
N ALA A 215 -13.55 -2.87 10.81
CA ALA A 215 -14.17 -4.06 11.38
C ALA A 215 -14.37 -5.11 10.28
N LEU A 216 -14.16 -6.36 10.63
CA LEU A 216 -14.47 -7.52 9.79
C LEU A 216 -15.50 -8.37 10.54
N ILE A 217 -16.63 -8.65 9.90
CA ILE A 217 -17.68 -9.52 10.47
C ILE A 217 -18.08 -10.57 9.44
N ASP A 218 -18.62 -11.69 9.89
CA ASP A 218 -19.27 -12.64 8.99
C ASP A 218 -20.47 -11.97 8.30
N LEU A 219 -20.65 -12.24 7.01
CA LEU A 219 -21.72 -11.64 6.24
C LEU A 219 -23.08 -12.18 6.74
N PRO A 220 -23.92 -11.35 7.37
CA PRO A 220 -25.21 -11.82 7.85
C PRO A 220 -26.13 -12.17 6.67
N PRO A 221 -26.94 -13.24 6.75
CA PRO A 221 -27.93 -13.58 5.72
C PRO A 221 -28.79 -12.38 5.29
N ALA A 222 -29.23 -11.58 6.26
CA ALA A 222 -30.02 -10.36 6.05
C ALA A 222 -29.35 -9.31 5.16
N LEU A 223 -28.01 -9.31 5.06
CA LEU A 223 -27.24 -8.34 4.28
C LEU A 223 -26.75 -8.90 2.94
N HIS A 224 -27.19 -10.07 2.47
CA HIS A 224 -26.72 -10.63 1.20
C HIS A 224 -27.19 -9.82 -0.02
N ASN A 225 -28.45 -9.38 -0.01
CA ASN A 225 -29.09 -8.73 -1.16
C ASN A 225 -29.34 -7.22 -0.95
N VAL A 226 -28.84 -6.66 0.16
CA VAL A 226 -29.05 -5.25 0.52
C VAL A 226 -28.06 -4.34 -0.20
N THR A 227 -28.48 -3.19 -0.70
CA THR A 227 -27.51 -2.19 -1.20
C THR A 227 -26.74 -1.61 -0.02
N LEU A 228 -25.44 -1.91 0.05
CA LEU A 228 -24.57 -1.39 1.10
C LEU A 228 -24.04 0.00 0.74
N PRO A 229 -23.70 0.83 1.75
CA PRO A 229 -22.96 2.06 1.52
C PRO A 229 -21.66 1.77 0.75
N PRO A 230 -21.19 2.70 -0.12
CA PRO A 230 -20.03 2.47 -0.99
C PRO A 230 -18.72 2.21 -0.22
N GLU A 231 -18.65 2.65 1.03
CA GLU A 231 -17.50 2.45 1.91
C GLU A 231 -17.41 1.00 2.42
N ILE A 232 -18.55 0.32 2.60
CA ILE A 232 -18.60 -1.03 3.14
C ILE A 232 -18.36 -2.03 2.00
N ARG A 233 -17.32 -2.85 2.14
CA ARG A 233 -16.93 -3.82 1.12
C ARG A 233 -17.44 -5.22 1.48
N ARG A 234 -18.06 -5.89 0.52
CA ARG A 234 -18.33 -7.33 0.62
C ARG A 234 -17.10 -8.11 0.19
N LEU A 235 -16.67 -9.00 1.07
CA LEU A 235 -15.69 -10.04 0.78
C LEU A 235 -16.42 -11.40 0.72
N PRO A 236 -15.83 -12.45 0.15
CA PRO A 236 -16.42 -13.78 0.17
C PRO A 236 -16.79 -14.22 1.60
N GLY A 237 -18.09 -14.29 1.90
CA GLY A 237 -18.61 -14.68 3.22
C GLY A 237 -18.42 -13.65 4.35
N ARG A 238 -17.81 -12.48 4.10
CA ARG A 238 -17.48 -11.50 5.13
C ARG A 238 -17.83 -10.06 4.71
N LEU A 239 -18.01 -9.20 5.69
CA LEU A 239 -18.25 -7.77 5.49
C LEU A 239 -17.11 -6.97 6.13
N LEU A 240 -16.45 -6.13 5.32
CA LEU A 240 -15.41 -5.21 5.77
C LEU A 240 -16.00 -3.80 5.88
N ILE A 241 -15.96 -3.26 7.09
CA ILE A 241 -16.47 -1.93 7.43
C ILE A 241 -15.27 -1.05 7.76
N PRO A 242 -14.82 -0.17 6.85
CA PRO A 242 -13.68 0.70 7.12
C PRO A 242 -14.03 1.73 8.18
N ALA A 243 -13.02 2.13 8.95
CA ALA A 243 -13.10 3.22 9.89
C ALA A 243 -12.08 4.28 9.50
N SER A 244 -12.55 5.51 9.30
CA SER A 244 -11.71 6.63 8.90
C SER A 244 -11.91 7.81 9.85
N LEU A 245 -10.83 8.21 10.50
CA LEU A 245 -10.77 9.45 11.28
C LEU A 245 -9.42 10.09 11.01
N ARG A 246 -9.41 11.34 10.54
CA ARG A 246 -8.17 12.00 10.11
C ARG A 246 -7.48 12.71 11.29
N GLY A 247 -6.16 12.55 11.37
CA GLY A 247 -5.35 13.09 12.46
C GLY A 247 -3.87 13.26 12.10
N SER A 248 -3.09 13.80 13.04
CA SER A 248 -1.65 14.04 12.87
C SER A 248 -0.77 12.81 13.14
N GLY A 249 -1.36 11.66 13.50
CA GLY A 249 -0.64 10.41 13.77
C GLY A 249 0.01 10.32 15.16
N SER A 250 -0.20 11.32 16.04
CA SER A 250 0.34 11.32 17.40
C SER A 250 -0.49 10.50 18.39
N LYS A 251 -1.82 10.54 18.24
CA LYS A 251 -2.79 9.80 19.06
C LYS A 251 -3.79 9.09 18.16
N HIS A 252 -4.13 7.88 18.53
CA HIS A 252 -5.17 7.09 17.88
C HIS A 252 -6.46 7.14 18.68
N THR A 253 -7.59 7.10 17.98
CA THR A 253 -8.92 7.21 18.58
C THR A 253 -9.68 5.93 18.33
N ASN A 254 -10.20 5.36 19.40
CA ASN A 254 -11.09 4.21 19.33
C ASN A 254 -12.48 4.65 18.85
N VAL A 255 -12.90 4.13 17.70
CA VAL A 255 -14.19 4.45 17.06
C VAL A 255 -15.15 3.25 17.07
N THR A 256 -14.89 2.26 17.93
CA THR A 256 -15.71 1.04 18.03
C THR A 256 -17.17 1.35 18.36
N ALA A 257 -17.42 2.27 19.29
CA ALA A 257 -18.78 2.62 19.70
C ALA A 257 -19.59 3.29 18.58
N THR A 258 -18.97 4.15 17.78
CA THR A 258 -19.61 4.80 16.63
C THR A 258 -19.88 3.78 15.52
N LEU A 259 -18.92 2.89 15.24
CA LEU A 259 -19.08 1.83 14.24
C LEU A 259 -20.20 0.85 14.63
N LYS A 260 -20.30 0.46 15.90
CA LYS A 260 -21.42 -0.35 16.42
C LYS A 260 -22.78 0.30 16.16
N LYS A 261 -22.91 1.61 16.43
CA LYS A 261 -24.16 2.34 16.22
C LYS A 261 -24.53 2.38 14.73
N GLN A 262 -23.56 2.64 13.86
CA GLN A 262 -23.77 2.63 12.41
C GLN A 262 -24.18 1.25 11.89
N LEU A 263 -23.48 0.19 12.32
CA LEU A 263 -23.81 -1.19 11.96
C LEU A 263 -25.22 -1.57 12.43
N LYS A 264 -25.58 -1.21 13.67
CA LYS A 264 -26.93 -1.45 14.20
C LYS A 264 -28.00 -0.75 13.36
N ALA A 265 -27.78 0.51 12.99
CA ALA A 265 -28.70 1.27 12.15
C ALA A 265 -28.85 0.65 10.75
N LEU A 266 -27.74 0.21 10.14
CA LEU A 266 -27.75 -0.48 8.84
C LEU A 266 -28.54 -1.79 8.89
N LEU A 267 -28.33 -2.60 9.93
CA LEU A 267 -29.05 -3.87 10.10
C LEU A 267 -30.54 -3.65 10.33
N LEU A 268 -30.92 -2.69 11.17
CA LEU A 268 -32.32 -2.34 11.40
C LEU A 268 -33.00 -1.87 10.10
N ARG A 269 -32.31 -1.05 9.31
CA ARG A 269 -32.82 -0.63 8.00
C ARG A 269 -33.02 -1.83 7.07
N SER A 270 -32.06 -2.75 6.99
CA SER A 270 -32.17 -3.93 6.13
C SER A 270 -33.26 -4.92 6.56
N LEU A 271 -33.55 -5.01 7.85
CA LEU A 271 -34.59 -5.91 8.36
C LEU A 271 -36.00 -5.35 8.18
N ASN A 272 -36.12 -4.03 8.01
CA ASN A 272 -37.38 -3.33 7.78
C ASN A 272 -37.65 -3.04 6.29
N SER A 273 -36.74 -3.44 5.39
CA SER A 273 -36.87 -3.28 3.93
C SER A 273 -37.27 -4.60 3.30
#